data_AF-A0A5P9J617-F1
#
_entry.id   AF-A0A5P9J617-F1
#
_cell.length_a   1.000
_cell.length_b   1.000
_cell.length_c   1.000
_cell.angle_alpha   90.00
_cell.angle_beta   90.00
_cell.angle_gamma   90.00
#
_symmetry.space_group_name_H-M   'P 1'
#
loop_
_entity.id
_entity.type
_entity.pdbx_description
1 polymer ?
#
loop_
_entity_poly.entity_id
_entity_poly.type
_entity_poly.pdbx_seq_one_letter_code
_entity_poly.pdbx_strand_id
1 'polypeptide(L)'
;MQKTLTLTLTLATLISTATVAVADRAMVSDHGVVYSETAFDSGSRLVRANETITLTDRCTAKIDGKGNGSWRWNAGGTEVTVGTYAVRFDDVPLISMMACAS
;
A
#
# COMPACT_ATOMS: atom_id res chain seq x y z
N MET A 1 22.03 -43.47 -41.10
CA MET A 1 22.51 -42.09 -41.29
C MET A 1 21.65 -41.16 -40.44
N GLN A 2 22.27 -40.23 -39.72
CA GLN A 2 21.75 -39.41 -38.62
C GLN A 2 20.50 -38.58 -38.95
N LYS A 3 19.68 -38.29 -37.92
CA LYS A 3 19.41 -36.90 -37.48
C LYS A 3 18.73 -36.85 -36.11
N THR A 4 19.48 -36.41 -35.13
CA THR A 4 19.02 -35.92 -33.82
C THR A 4 18.34 -34.56 -34.01
N LEU A 5 17.21 -34.31 -33.35
CA LEU A 5 16.74 -32.96 -33.04
C LEU A 5 16.01 -32.98 -31.69
N THR A 6 16.70 -32.53 -30.66
CA THR A 6 16.16 -32.23 -29.33
C THR A 6 15.54 -30.84 -29.38
N LEU A 7 14.25 -30.71 -29.08
CA LEU A 7 13.63 -29.41 -28.78
C LEU A 7 13.01 -29.48 -27.38
N THR A 8 13.73 -28.96 -26.40
CA THR A 8 13.21 -28.69 -25.06
C THR A 8 12.53 -27.31 -25.10
N LEU A 9 11.20 -27.27 -25.06
CA LEU A 9 10.45 -26.02 -24.98
C LEU A 9 10.08 -25.76 -23.51
N THR A 10 10.88 -24.94 -22.83
CA THR A 10 10.57 -24.47 -21.47
C THR A 10 9.53 -23.35 -21.58
N LEU A 11 8.27 -23.64 -21.26
CA LEU A 11 7.26 -22.58 -21.11
C LEU A 11 7.52 -21.84 -19.79
N ALA A 12 8.12 -20.66 -19.88
CA ALA A 12 8.17 -19.72 -18.76
C ALA A 12 6.79 -19.05 -18.63
N THR A 13 6.01 -19.42 -17.61
CA THR A 13 4.81 -18.69 -17.19
C THR A 13 5.22 -17.34 -16.61
N LEU A 14 5.07 -16.28 -17.39
CA LEU A 14 5.11 -14.91 -16.89
C LEU A 14 3.74 -14.59 -16.28
N ILE A 15 3.63 -14.75 -14.96
CA ILE A 15 2.48 -14.24 -14.20
C ILE A 15 2.61 -12.71 -14.21
N SER A 16 1.88 -12.05 -15.10
CA SER A 16 1.72 -10.60 -15.05
C SER A 16 0.71 -10.28 -13.95
N THR A 17 1.21 -10.00 -12.74
CA THR A 17 0.38 -9.41 -11.68
C THR A 17 0.12 -7.95 -12.05
N ALA A 18 -0.93 -7.70 -12.82
CA ALA A 18 -1.46 -6.35 -12.96
C ALA A 18 -2.02 -5.93 -11.59
N THR A 19 -1.26 -5.17 -10.81
CA THR A 19 -1.82 -4.44 -9.67
C THR A 19 -2.72 -3.36 -10.25
N VAL A 20 -4.03 -3.58 -10.20
CA VAL A 20 -5.02 -2.57 -10.58
C VAL A 20 -4.95 -1.48 -9.51
N ALA A 21 -4.33 -0.34 -9.82
CA ALA A 21 -4.41 0.83 -8.95
C ALA A 21 -5.86 1.33 -8.97
N VAL A 22 -6.58 1.14 -7.87
CA VAL A 22 -7.98 1.53 -7.74
C VAL A 22 -8.03 2.88 -7.03
N ALA A 23 -8.26 3.94 -7.81
CA ALA A 23 -8.45 5.35 -7.39
C ALA A 23 -7.21 6.08 -6.84
N ASP A 24 -6.85 7.19 -7.50
CA ASP A 24 -6.12 8.29 -6.89
C ASP A 24 -7.14 9.19 -6.17
N ARG A 25 -7.02 9.34 -4.85
CA ARG A 25 -7.86 10.27 -4.08
C ARG A 25 -7.01 11.13 -3.17
N ALA A 26 -7.49 12.34 -2.89
CA ALA A 26 -6.86 13.23 -1.93
C ALA A 26 -7.22 12.81 -0.50
N MET A 27 -6.19 12.54 0.31
CA MET A 27 -6.28 12.25 1.73
C MET A 27 -5.81 13.46 2.52
N VAL A 28 -6.62 13.96 3.44
CA VAL A 28 -6.27 15.13 4.26
C VAL A 28 -5.91 14.66 5.65
N SER A 29 -4.73 15.05 6.13
CA SER A 29 -4.34 14.79 7.51
C SER A 29 -5.01 15.74 8.49
N ASP A 30 -5.00 15.38 9.77
CA ASP A 30 -5.43 16.22 10.89
C ASP A 30 -4.66 17.55 11.01
N HIS A 31 -3.50 17.65 10.36
CA HIS A 31 -2.71 18.88 10.22
C HIS A 31 -3.03 19.69 8.94
N GLY A 32 -4.06 19.30 8.18
CA GLY A 32 -4.45 19.96 6.93
C GLY A 32 -3.52 19.68 5.75
N VAL A 33 -2.66 18.65 5.85
CA VAL A 33 -1.74 18.27 4.78
C VAL A 33 -2.43 17.29 3.84
N VAL A 34 -2.34 17.55 2.53
CA VAL A 34 -2.89 16.68 1.50
C VAL A 34 -1.85 15.66 1.03
N TYR A 35 -2.27 14.40 0.95
CA TYR A 35 -1.55 13.29 0.35
C TYR A 35 -2.37 12.72 -0.82
N SER A 36 -1.70 12.32 -1.89
CA SER A 36 -2.30 11.49 -2.93
C SER A 36 -2.26 10.04 -2.47
N GLU A 37 -3.43 9.42 -2.31
CA GLU A 37 -3.54 7.99 -2.07
C GLU A 37 -3.53 7.23 -3.39
N THR A 38 -2.74 6.16 -3.45
CA THR A 38 -2.95 5.05 -4.39
C THR A 38 -3.34 3.81 -3.59
N ALA A 39 -4.55 3.30 -3.78
CA ALA A 39 -4.99 2.06 -3.13
C ALA A 39 -4.64 0.81 -3.95
N PHE A 40 -4.37 -0.28 -3.24
CA PHE A 40 -4.09 -1.62 -3.77
C PHE A 40 -4.91 -2.66 -3.00
N ASP A 41 -5.00 -3.88 -3.53
CA ASP A 41 -5.75 -4.97 -2.88
C ASP A 41 -5.25 -5.31 -1.46
N SER A 42 -3.97 -5.05 -1.15
CA SER A 42 -3.35 -5.38 0.14
C SER A 42 -2.87 -4.16 0.92
N GLY A 43 -3.29 -2.95 0.54
CA GLY A 43 -2.83 -1.76 1.23
C GLY A 43 -3.09 -0.44 0.50
N SER A 44 -2.38 0.58 0.94
CA SER A 44 -2.42 1.92 0.34
C SER A 44 -1.05 2.59 0.44
N ARG A 45 -0.77 3.44 -0.54
CA ARG A 45 0.40 4.31 -0.53
C ARG A 45 -0.06 5.76 -0.59
N LEU A 46 0.27 6.51 0.45
CA LEU A 46 0.02 7.95 0.56
C LEU A 46 1.30 8.69 0.21
N VAL A 47 1.24 9.60 -0.76
CA VAL A 47 2.41 10.35 -1.24
C VAL A 47 2.15 11.84 -1.17
N ARG A 48 3.15 12.57 -0.66
CA ARG A 48 3.29 14.01 -0.83
C ARG A 48 4.75 14.33 -1.17
N ALA A 49 5.02 15.59 -1.51
CA ALA A 49 6.29 16.07 -2.07
C ALA A 49 7.58 15.36 -1.56
N ASN A 50 7.72 15.16 -0.25
CA ASN A 50 8.92 14.57 0.37
C ASN A 50 8.60 13.43 1.36
N GLU A 51 7.39 12.87 1.32
CA GLU A 51 6.99 11.83 2.26
C GLU A 51 6.11 10.79 1.57
N THR A 52 6.49 9.53 1.74
CA THR A 52 5.73 8.37 1.29
C THR A 52 5.38 7.54 2.52
N ILE A 53 4.09 7.28 2.71
CA ILE A 53 3.56 6.40 3.73
C ILE A 53 2.97 5.17 3.04
N THR A 54 3.47 3.99 3.38
CA THR A 54 2.91 2.72 2.90
C THR A 54 2.18 2.03 4.03
N LEU A 55 0.90 1.73 3.81
CA LEU A 55 0.05 1.00 4.73
C LEU A 55 -0.25 -0.37 4.12
N THR A 56 -0.21 -1.43 4.93
CA THR A 56 -0.55 -2.79 4.49
C THR A 56 -1.72 -3.35 5.27
N ASP A 57 -2.47 -4.27 4.69
CA ASP A 57 -3.56 -5.04 5.30
C ASP A 57 -3.20 -5.77 6.61
N ARG A 58 -1.91 -5.94 6.91
CA ARG A 58 -1.36 -6.47 8.18
C ARG A 58 -1.13 -5.41 9.26
N CYS A 59 -1.89 -4.32 9.26
CA CYS A 59 -1.79 -3.22 10.23
C CYS A 59 -0.39 -2.60 10.34
N THR A 60 0.44 -2.73 9.30
CA THR A 60 1.82 -2.26 9.27
C THR A 60 1.91 -0.98 8.46
N ALA A 61 2.58 0.02 9.02
CA ALA A 61 2.90 1.25 8.33
C ALA A 61 4.41 1.36 8.11
N LYS A 62 4.82 1.97 7.00
CA LYS A 62 6.21 2.34 6.73
C LYS A 62 6.24 3.77 6.23
N ILE A 63 7.11 4.58 6.82
CA ILE A 63 7.40 5.92 6.32
C ILE A 63 8.86 5.94 5.89
N ASP A 64 9.10 6.30 4.64
CA ASP A 64 10.46 6.34 4.09
C ASP A 64 11.31 7.34 4.90
N GLY A 65 12.48 6.87 5.36
CA GLY A 65 13.36 7.64 6.23
C GLY A 65 13.00 7.68 7.72
N LYS A 66 11.80 7.22 8.14
CA LYS A 66 11.42 7.10 9.57
C LYS A 66 11.34 5.65 10.06
N GLY A 67 11.12 4.70 9.15
CA GLY A 67 11.08 3.27 9.46
C GLY A 67 9.67 2.68 9.47
N ASN A 68 9.47 1.65 10.30
CA ASN A 68 8.26 0.86 10.35
C ASN A 68 7.48 1.13 11.64
N GLY A 69 6.16 1.00 11.55
CA GLY A 69 5.25 1.13 12.68
C GLY A 69 3.91 0.50 12.33
N SER A 70 2.83 1.07 12.83
CA SER A 70 1.49 0.52 12.70
C SER A 70 0.50 1.56 12.22
N TRP A 71 -0.64 1.09 11.72
CA TRP A 71 -1.81 1.93 11.49
C TRP A 71 -3.06 1.22 11.98
N ARG A 72 -4.10 2.00 12.29
CA ARG A 72 -5.42 1.52 12.70
C ARG A 72 -6.52 2.41 12.15
N TRP A 73 -7.68 1.85 11.92
CA TRP A 73 -8.87 2.60 11.53
C TRP A 73 -9.88 2.66 12.68
N ASN A 74 -10.44 3.83 12.93
CA ASN A 74 -11.50 4.05 13.90
C ASN A 74 -12.52 5.08 13.37
N ALA A 75 -13.53 5.44 14.17
CA ALA A 75 -14.56 6.40 13.78
C ALA A 75 -14.01 7.78 13.39
N GLY A 76 -12.81 8.13 13.83
CA GLY A 76 -12.08 9.34 13.45
C GLY A 76 -11.14 9.16 12.25
N GLY A 77 -11.21 8.05 11.51
CA GLY A 77 -10.37 7.79 10.33
C GLY A 77 -9.17 6.88 10.61
N THR A 78 -8.11 7.02 9.80
CA THR A 78 -6.91 6.17 9.90
C THR A 78 -5.81 6.87 10.66
N GLU A 79 -5.37 6.28 11.76
CA GLU A 79 -4.21 6.71 12.54
C GLU A 79 -2.98 5.91 12.13
N VAL A 80 -1.87 6.58 11.87
CA VAL A 80 -0.57 5.98 11.52
C VAL A 80 0.46 6.40 12.57
N THR A 81 1.15 5.43 13.17
CA THR A 81 2.20 5.67 14.17
C THR A 81 3.49 4.98 13.77
N VAL A 82 4.58 5.75 13.64
CA VAL A 82 5.95 5.27 13.36
C VAL A 82 6.93 5.96 14.30
N GLY A 83 7.42 5.24 15.31
CA GLY A 83 8.27 5.83 16.35
C GLY A 83 7.53 6.94 17.11
N THR A 84 8.06 8.17 17.09
CA THR A 84 7.43 9.36 17.69
C THR A 84 6.53 10.12 16.72
N TYR A 85 6.47 9.71 15.45
CA TYR A 85 5.61 10.33 14.45
C TYR A 85 4.23 9.69 14.48
N ALA A 86 3.20 10.51 14.64
CA ALA A 86 1.80 10.11 14.52
C ALA A 86 1.07 11.09 13.59
N VAL A 87 0.19 10.57 12.75
CA VAL A 87 -0.66 11.36 11.85
C VAL A 87 -1.99 10.66 11.68
N ARG A 88 -3.08 11.43 11.58
CA ARG A 88 -4.42 10.89 11.33
C ARG A 88 -4.94 11.41 9.99
N PHE A 89 -5.64 10.55 9.26
CA PHE A 89 -6.27 10.87 7.98
C PHE A 89 -7.77 10.68 8.07
N ASP A 90 -8.52 11.73 7.73
CA ASP A 90 -9.96 11.66 7.59
C ASP A 90 -10.30 10.93 6.26
N ASP A 91 -11.29 10.03 6.26
CA ASP A 91 -11.80 9.31 5.07
C ASP A 91 -10.89 8.27 4.37
N VAL A 92 -10.27 7.35 5.11
CA VAL A 92 -9.68 6.12 4.53
C VAL A 92 -10.56 4.87 4.79
N PRO A 93 -11.62 4.61 4.01
CA PRO A 93 -12.25 3.28 4.00
C PRO A 93 -11.64 2.47 2.86
N LEU A 94 -10.50 1.81 3.13
CA LEU A 94 -9.90 0.91 2.17
C LEU A 94 -10.59 -0.46 2.27
N ILE A 95 -11.16 -0.89 1.15
CA ILE A 95 -12.03 -2.07 0.99
C ILE A 95 -11.40 -3.38 1.52
N SER A 96 -10.07 -3.44 1.64
CA SER A 96 -9.32 -4.62 2.12
C SER A 96 -8.76 -4.50 3.56
N MET A 97 -9.08 -3.42 4.28
CA MET A 97 -8.39 -3.00 5.51
C MET A 97 -9.28 -2.96 6.76
N MET A 98 -10.48 -3.54 6.70
CA MET A 98 -11.31 -3.80 7.90
C MET A 98 -10.62 -4.69 8.95
N ALA A 99 -9.52 -5.37 8.61
CA ALA A 99 -8.75 -6.21 9.52
C ALA A 99 -8.12 -5.44 10.70
N CYS A 100 -7.91 -4.12 10.57
CA CYS A 100 -7.24 -3.30 11.57
C CYS A 100 -8.17 -2.22 12.17
N ALA A 101 -9.48 -2.44 12.07
CA ALA A 101 -10.49 -1.63 12.74
C ALA A 101 -10.54 -1.97 14.24
N SER A 102 -10.73 -0.96 15.10
CA SER A 102 -10.95 -1.12 16.55
C SER A 102 -12.33 -0.65 16.98
#